data_AF-A0A1I0GBH7-F1
#
_entry.id   AF-A0A1I0GBH7-F1
#
_cell.length_a   1.000
_cell.length_b   1.000
_cell.length_c   1.000
_cell.angle_alpha   90.00
_cell.angle_beta   90.00
_cell.angle_gamma   90.00
#
_symmetry.space_group_name_H-M   'P 1'
#
loop_
_entity.id
_entity.type
_entity.pdbx_description
1 polymer ?
#
loop_
_entity_poly.entity_id
_entity_poly.type
_entity_poly.pdbx_seq_one_letter_code
_entity_poly.pdbx_strand_id
1 'polypeptide(L)'
;MTAVNRLKLHYLYLARFVLEAQSAFTIASGLSDGAFDNLVVRDANHLPAIPATTLAGILRHMYREKFGKESETELFGFQEKAKGTASRVEISWGVVHDKDDQPAEQLEVQITDPVLQFLVQDHPIYRDRVRINDRSVADHQAKYDVTVVPKGCRFSFEICLWSAEADSDEWERLLDLIKSPELRLGASVRSGLGRFACVRLHEKVFNLKNTDDYKAFSLLPSDLAYTDDWTNKLQQINNDNPLCELRLSLEPEDFWRFGQGNRSLTDTKDKPSDALPYTEPVISWKRVDDKKVESAFLKQQHVLIPGSAVKGTIRHRFFYHYARQLLSEPIDDDVVKEKALAATNQIFGFPADIVDGTTMGRAGVVYFTDCYLARDKFSTEDVQQMTHTSIDRFTGGVRSGALFTEELIWKSEFGLIVSFDSKESESFDVMTRNALQWTFDDLIQGRLALGAASSRGHGYFSGDIEWRGNPLWPVEREESAA
;
A
#
# COMPACT_ATOMS: atom_id res chain seq x y z
N MET A 1 -22.00 29.18 -14.42
CA MET A 1 -22.23 27.72 -14.48
C MET A 1 -23.72 27.47 -14.57
N THR A 2 -24.24 27.36 -15.78
CA THR A 2 -25.61 26.91 -16.05
C THR A 2 -25.68 25.45 -15.63
N ALA A 3 -26.56 25.09 -14.69
CA ALA A 3 -26.77 23.71 -14.29
C ALA A 3 -27.05 22.86 -15.53
N VAL A 4 -26.19 21.89 -15.82
CA VAL A 4 -26.38 20.98 -16.95
C VAL A 4 -27.71 20.26 -16.72
N ASN A 5 -28.69 20.53 -17.59
CA ASN A 5 -29.99 19.88 -17.50
C ASN A 5 -29.79 18.38 -17.75
N ARG A 6 -30.04 17.54 -16.74
CA ARG A 6 -29.87 16.08 -16.81
C ARG A 6 -30.61 15.45 -18.00
N LEU A 7 -31.68 16.07 -18.50
CA LEU A 7 -32.41 15.62 -19.71
C LEU A 7 -31.56 15.67 -21.00
N LYS A 8 -30.43 16.40 -21.01
CA LYS A 8 -29.48 16.38 -22.12
C LYS A 8 -28.46 15.24 -22.02
N LEU A 9 -28.26 14.67 -20.83
CA LEU A 9 -27.40 13.52 -20.61
C LEU A 9 -28.17 12.26 -20.99
N HIS A 10 -27.76 11.60 -22.06
CA HIS A 10 -28.47 10.45 -22.62
C HIS A 10 -27.54 9.31 -23.02
N TYR A 11 -26.24 9.54 -22.96
CA TYR A 11 -25.25 8.47 -23.01
C TYR A 11 -24.93 8.05 -21.58
N LEU A 12 -25.12 6.76 -21.33
CA LEU A 12 -24.79 6.10 -20.08
C LEU A 12 -23.57 5.22 -20.31
N TYR A 13 -22.45 5.59 -19.71
CA TYR A 13 -21.24 4.79 -19.70
C TYR A 13 -21.23 3.94 -18.46
N LEU A 14 -20.98 2.65 -18.62
CA LEU A 14 -20.94 1.68 -17.54
C LEU A 14 -19.65 0.88 -17.65
N ALA A 15 -18.92 0.74 -16.54
CA ALA A 15 -17.77 -0.15 -16.45
C ALA A 15 -17.86 -1.03 -15.22
N ARG A 16 -17.57 -2.32 -15.42
CA ARG A 16 -17.42 -3.32 -14.38
C ARG A 16 -15.97 -3.74 -14.33
N PHE A 17 -15.37 -3.66 -13.16
CA PHE A 17 -13.94 -3.89 -13.00
C PHE A 17 -13.62 -4.58 -11.69
N VAL A 18 -12.47 -5.25 -11.71
CA VAL A 18 -11.96 -6.03 -10.59
C VAL A 18 -10.62 -5.46 -10.17
N LEU A 19 -10.55 -5.05 -8.90
CA LEU A 19 -9.32 -4.61 -8.26
C LEU A 19 -8.74 -5.74 -7.42
N GLU A 20 -7.47 -6.06 -7.62
CA GLU A 20 -6.72 -7.04 -6.83
C GLU A 20 -5.76 -6.31 -5.89
N ALA A 21 -5.83 -6.62 -4.60
CA ALA A 21 -4.93 -6.10 -3.58
C ALA A 21 -3.50 -6.63 -3.81
N GLN A 22 -2.57 -5.76 -4.22
CA GLN A 22 -1.15 -6.09 -4.42
C GLN A 22 -0.34 -6.05 -3.12
N SER A 23 -0.88 -5.40 -2.08
CA SER A 23 -0.42 -5.51 -0.70
C SER A 23 -1.61 -5.65 0.25
N ALA A 24 -1.35 -6.09 1.49
CA ALA A 24 -2.37 -6.06 2.52
C ALA A 24 -2.93 -4.63 2.69
N PHE A 25 -4.18 -4.51 3.11
CA PHE A 25 -4.83 -3.20 3.22
C PHE A 25 -5.78 -3.14 4.40
N THR A 26 -6.15 -1.92 4.79
CA THR A 26 -7.12 -1.70 5.87
C THR A 26 -7.96 -0.47 5.53
N ILE A 27 -9.28 -0.62 5.64
CA ILE A 27 -10.23 0.48 5.47
C ILE A 27 -11.03 0.53 6.74
N ALA A 28 -10.76 1.56 7.55
CA ALA A 28 -11.41 1.71 8.85
C ALA A 28 -12.90 2.02 8.67
N SER A 29 -13.74 1.35 9.45
CA SER A 29 -15.16 1.63 9.56
C SER A 29 -15.48 2.88 10.38
N GLY A 30 -14.47 3.44 11.06
CA GLY A 30 -14.65 4.51 12.06
C GLY A 30 -15.16 3.98 13.41
N LEU A 31 -15.36 2.68 13.54
CA LEU A 31 -15.68 1.98 14.78
C LEU A 31 -14.40 1.34 15.35
N SER A 32 -14.20 1.48 16.66
CA SER A 32 -13.22 0.70 17.43
C SER A 32 -13.96 -0.35 18.26
N ASP A 33 -13.34 -1.50 18.45
CA ASP A 33 -13.76 -2.45 19.49
C ASP A 33 -12.81 -2.29 20.68
N GLY A 34 -13.27 -2.55 21.90
CA GLY A 34 -12.53 -2.30 23.15
C GLY A 34 -11.17 -3.00 23.25
N ALA A 35 -10.87 -3.93 22.33
CA ALA A 35 -9.58 -4.61 22.21
C ALA A 35 -8.73 -4.15 21.00
N PHE A 36 -9.30 -3.45 20.01
CA PHE A 36 -8.63 -3.15 18.73
C PHE A 36 -8.93 -1.75 18.22
N ASP A 37 -7.86 -1.05 17.84
CA ASP A 37 -7.92 0.36 17.47
C ASP A 37 -8.63 0.64 16.13
N ASN A 38 -8.72 -0.34 15.21
CA ASN A 38 -9.38 -0.16 13.90
C ASN A 38 -10.04 -1.44 13.38
N LEU A 39 -11.37 -1.42 13.24
CA LEU A 39 -12.14 -2.47 12.56
C LEU A 39 -12.24 -2.20 11.06
N VAL A 40 -11.99 -3.23 10.25
CA VAL A 40 -12.16 -3.19 8.79
C VAL A 40 -13.65 -3.10 8.44
N VAL A 41 -13.99 -2.30 7.42
CA VAL A 41 -15.36 -2.25 6.89
C VAL A 41 -15.80 -3.61 6.37
N ARG A 42 -17.01 -4.03 6.76
CA ARG A 42 -17.62 -5.29 6.35
C ARG A 42 -19.01 -5.09 5.75
N ASP A 43 -19.43 -6.03 4.92
CA ASP A 43 -20.78 -6.11 4.37
C ASP A 43 -21.75 -6.86 5.30
N ALA A 44 -22.96 -7.15 4.81
CA ALA A 44 -23.99 -7.88 5.55
C ALA A 44 -23.63 -9.36 5.83
N ASN A 45 -22.67 -9.93 5.10
CA ASN A 45 -22.12 -11.27 5.30
C ASN A 45 -20.93 -11.27 6.28
N HIS A 46 -20.61 -10.13 6.90
CA HIS A 46 -19.38 -9.90 7.64
C HIS A 46 -18.10 -10.09 6.80
N LEU A 47 -18.19 -10.01 5.48
CA LEU A 47 -17.03 -10.08 4.61
C LEU A 47 -16.38 -8.70 4.47
N PRO A 48 -15.04 -8.60 4.37
CA PRO A 48 -14.38 -7.34 4.10
C PRO A 48 -14.91 -6.73 2.82
N ALA A 49 -15.18 -5.43 2.83
CA ALA A 49 -15.77 -4.77 1.68
C ALA A 49 -15.25 -3.34 1.55
N ILE A 50 -15.30 -2.80 0.33
CA ILE A 50 -14.75 -1.47 0.02
C ILE A 50 -15.92 -0.51 -0.20
N PRO A 51 -16.12 0.49 0.67
CA PRO A 51 -17.15 1.50 0.47
C PRO A 51 -16.99 2.24 -0.85
N ALA A 52 -18.12 2.52 -1.50
CA ALA A 52 -18.16 3.38 -2.69
C ALA A 52 -17.51 4.74 -2.43
N THR A 53 -17.70 5.30 -1.23
CA THR A 53 -17.14 6.59 -0.81
C THR A 53 -15.61 6.58 -0.73
N THR A 54 -15.00 5.45 -0.38
CA THR A 54 -13.53 5.29 -0.36
C THR A 54 -12.97 5.41 -1.77
N LEU A 55 -13.52 4.65 -2.72
CA LEU A 55 -13.06 4.69 -4.10
C LEU A 55 -13.38 6.05 -4.76
N ALA A 56 -14.58 6.58 -4.53
CA ALA A 56 -14.97 7.90 -5.03
C ALA A 56 -14.03 9.01 -4.53
N GLY A 57 -13.67 9.02 -3.25
CA GLY A 57 -12.76 10.01 -2.68
C GLY A 57 -11.37 9.95 -3.30
N ILE A 58 -10.86 8.74 -3.56
CA ILE A 58 -9.53 8.53 -4.14
C ILE A 58 -9.52 8.93 -5.62
N LEU A 59 -10.50 8.47 -6.40
CA LEU A 59 -10.62 8.87 -7.81
C LEU A 59 -10.80 10.38 -7.93
N ARG A 60 -11.62 11.00 -7.08
CA ARG A 60 -11.80 12.46 -7.02
C ARG A 60 -10.47 13.18 -6.73
N HIS A 61 -9.69 12.68 -5.77
CA HIS A 61 -8.39 13.24 -5.43
C HIS A 61 -7.39 13.13 -6.59
N MET A 62 -7.23 11.94 -7.17
CA MET A 62 -6.33 11.73 -8.31
C MET A 62 -6.76 12.54 -9.53
N TYR A 63 -8.07 12.66 -9.78
CA TYR A 63 -8.62 13.45 -10.87
C TYR A 63 -8.31 14.95 -10.67
N ARG A 64 -8.46 15.46 -9.44
CA ARG A 64 -8.08 16.85 -9.09
C ARG A 64 -6.59 17.09 -9.30
N GLU A 65 -5.74 16.14 -8.92
CA GLU A 65 -4.30 16.29 -9.08
C GLU A 65 -3.88 16.30 -10.55
N LYS A 66 -4.46 15.45 -11.40
CA LYS A 66 -4.12 15.40 -12.82
C LYS A 66 -4.79 16.51 -13.66
N PHE A 67 -6.05 16.85 -13.39
CA PHE A 67 -6.87 17.70 -14.26
C PHE A 67 -7.32 19.02 -13.61
N GLY A 68 -7.05 19.23 -12.33
CA GLY A 68 -7.40 20.46 -11.61
C GLY A 68 -8.76 20.44 -10.92
N LYS A 69 -8.97 21.44 -10.05
CA LYS A 69 -10.15 21.55 -9.17
C LYS A 69 -11.46 21.79 -9.92
N GLU A 70 -11.43 22.57 -11.00
CA GLU A 70 -12.63 22.90 -11.77
C GLU A 70 -13.23 21.64 -12.43
N SER A 71 -12.40 20.87 -13.12
CA SER A 71 -12.83 19.62 -13.76
C SER A 71 -13.28 18.57 -12.75
N GLU A 72 -12.62 18.48 -11.59
CA GLU A 72 -13.06 17.61 -10.49
C GLU A 72 -14.46 17.98 -9.98
N THR A 73 -14.69 19.29 -9.77
CA THR A 73 -15.95 19.83 -9.26
C THR A 73 -17.11 19.57 -10.24
N GLU A 74 -16.85 19.62 -11.55
CA GLU A 74 -17.83 19.37 -12.60
C GLU A 74 -18.24 17.89 -12.72
N LEU A 75 -17.31 16.97 -12.48
CA LEU A 75 -17.52 15.53 -12.63
C LEU A 75 -18.11 14.89 -11.36
N PHE A 76 -17.48 15.13 -10.21
CA PHE A 76 -17.86 14.55 -8.92
C PHE A 76 -18.86 15.41 -8.14
N GLY A 77 -19.13 16.62 -8.62
CA GLY A 77 -20.03 17.56 -7.95
C GLY A 77 -19.44 18.19 -6.70
N PHE A 78 -20.19 19.10 -6.11
CA PHE A 78 -19.83 19.79 -4.87
C PHE A 78 -21.06 20.20 -4.09
N GLN A 79 -20.86 20.46 -2.79
CA GLN A 79 -21.88 21.02 -1.93
C GLN A 79 -21.22 22.06 -1.02
N GLU A 80 -21.60 23.33 -1.22
CA GLU A 80 -21.16 24.47 -0.43
C GLU A 80 -22.40 25.25 0.04
N LYS A 81 -22.76 25.06 1.32
CA LYS A 81 -23.97 25.66 1.93
C LYS A 81 -25.22 25.34 1.10
N ALA A 82 -25.85 26.35 0.48
CA ALA A 82 -27.06 26.23 -0.32
C ALA A 82 -26.80 26.05 -1.83
N LYS A 83 -25.52 26.07 -2.28
CA LYS A 83 -25.14 25.81 -3.66
C LYS A 83 -24.55 24.42 -3.75
N GLY A 84 -24.98 23.65 -4.74
CA GLY A 84 -24.40 22.34 -5.00
C GLY A 84 -24.73 21.87 -6.40
N THR A 85 -23.88 20.99 -6.90
CA THR A 85 -24.09 20.27 -8.16
C THR A 85 -23.92 18.79 -7.84
N ALA A 86 -24.88 17.97 -8.28
CA ALA A 86 -24.81 16.54 -8.08
C ALA A 86 -23.70 15.91 -8.92
N SER A 87 -23.08 14.85 -8.41
CA SER A 87 -22.13 14.03 -9.17
C SER A 87 -22.78 13.49 -10.44
N ARG A 88 -21.99 13.40 -11.52
CA ARG A 88 -22.33 12.62 -12.73
C ARG A 88 -21.79 11.19 -12.67
N VAL A 89 -20.89 10.93 -11.72
CA VAL A 89 -20.27 9.63 -11.46
C VAL A 89 -21.00 8.94 -10.32
N GLU A 90 -21.37 7.69 -10.54
CA GLU A 90 -21.93 6.79 -9.54
C GLU A 90 -21.02 5.57 -9.40
N ILE A 91 -20.77 5.11 -8.18
CA ILE A 91 -19.86 4.00 -7.90
C ILE A 91 -20.58 3.04 -6.97
N SER A 92 -20.55 1.75 -7.28
CA SER A 92 -21.09 0.70 -6.43
C SER A 92 -20.22 0.45 -5.21
N TRP A 93 -20.78 -0.30 -4.27
CA TRP A 93 -19.98 -0.92 -3.23
C TRP A 93 -19.05 -1.98 -3.82
N GLY A 94 -17.84 -2.13 -3.26
CA GLY A 94 -16.88 -3.14 -3.67
C GLY A 94 -17.14 -4.48 -3.00
N VAL A 95 -17.48 -5.49 -3.79
CA VAL A 95 -17.85 -6.83 -3.32
C VAL A 95 -16.67 -7.79 -3.47
N VAL A 96 -16.34 -8.52 -2.40
CA VAL A 96 -15.20 -9.44 -2.37
C VAL A 96 -15.46 -10.71 -3.18
N HIS A 97 -14.39 -11.31 -3.71
CA HIS A 97 -14.49 -12.53 -4.51
C HIS A 97 -14.28 -13.81 -3.69
N ASP A 98 -14.96 -14.87 -4.10
CA ASP A 98 -14.78 -16.24 -3.63
C ASP A 98 -13.58 -16.94 -4.30
N LYS A 99 -13.41 -18.25 -4.05
CA LYS A 99 -12.32 -19.02 -4.68
C LYS A 99 -12.45 -19.12 -6.20
N ASP A 100 -13.64 -18.98 -6.77
CA ASP A 100 -13.89 -19.14 -8.22
C ASP A 100 -13.85 -17.79 -8.97
N ASP A 101 -13.31 -16.76 -8.32
CA ASP A 101 -13.18 -15.39 -8.85
C ASP A 101 -14.54 -14.74 -9.15
N GLN A 102 -15.58 -15.12 -8.39
CA GLN A 102 -16.92 -14.55 -8.45
C GLN A 102 -17.20 -13.63 -7.26
N PRO A 103 -17.88 -12.49 -7.46
CA PRO A 103 -18.26 -11.61 -6.38
C PRO A 103 -19.34 -12.26 -5.49
N ALA A 104 -19.09 -12.26 -4.17
CA ALA A 104 -20.00 -12.82 -3.17
C ALA A 104 -21.15 -11.84 -2.83
N GLU A 105 -22.04 -11.58 -3.79
CA GLU A 105 -23.12 -10.59 -3.66
C GLU A 105 -24.33 -11.10 -2.87
N GLN A 106 -24.53 -12.42 -2.83
CA GLN A 106 -25.70 -13.03 -2.21
C GLN A 106 -25.54 -13.06 -0.69
N LEU A 107 -26.65 -12.85 0.03
CA LEU A 107 -26.66 -13.01 1.48
C LEU A 107 -26.55 -14.50 1.82
N GLU A 108 -25.43 -14.90 2.40
CA GLU A 108 -25.16 -16.29 2.77
C GLU A 108 -25.23 -16.47 4.29
N VAL A 109 -26.10 -17.40 4.73
CA VAL A 109 -26.24 -17.73 6.16
C VAL A 109 -25.02 -18.53 6.66
N GLN A 110 -24.39 -19.32 5.78
CA GLN A 110 -23.21 -20.12 6.10
C GLN A 110 -22.22 -20.06 4.95
N ILE A 111 -21.05 -19.50 5.23
CA ILE A 111 -19.98 -19.34 4.27
C ILE A 111 -19.13 -20.62 4.25
N THR A 112 -19.20 -21.37 3.16
CA THR A 112 -18.46 -22.63 2.97
C THR A 112 -17.19 -22.48 2.15
N ASP A 113 -17.06 -21.40 1.39
CA ASP A 113 -15.89 -21.12 0.58
C ASP A 113 -14.64 -20.90 1.46
N PRO A 114 -13.51 -21.59 1.22
CA PRO A 114 -12.33 -21.53 2.07
C PRO A 114 -11.66 -20.14 2.09
N VAL A 115 -11.74 -19.36 1.01
CA VAL A 115 -11.20 -18.00 0.96
C VAL A 115 -12.10 -17.07 1.75
N LEU A 116 -13.42 -17.14 1.53
CA LEU A 116 -14.38 -16.33 2.27
C LEU A 116 -14.35 -16.67 3.78
N GLN A 117 -14.26 -17.95 4.16
CA GLN A 117 -14.12 -18.37 5.56
C GLN A 117 -12.91 -17.75 6.27
N PHE A 118 -11.80 -17.55 5.56
CA PHE A 118 -10.65 -16.84 6.10
C PHE A 118 -10.94 -15.35 6.30
N LEU A 119 -11.68 -14.73 5.36
CA LEU A 119 -11.96 -13.30 5.34
C LEU A 119 -13.08 -12.86 6.30
N VAL A 120 -14.05 -13.73 6.59
CA VAL A 120 -15.16 -13.48 7.55
C VAL A 120 -14.63 -13.21 8.96
N GLN A 121 -13.49 -13.80 9.33
CA GLN A 121 -12.89 -13.62 10.64
C GLN A 121 -12.69 -12.13 10.91
N ASP A 122 -13.09 -11.65 12.10
CA ASP A 122 -13.01 -10.23 12.47
C ASP A 122 -11.60 -9.64 12.25
N HIS A 123 -10.59 -10.50 12.42
CA HIS A 123 -9.19 -10.14 12.34
C HIS A 123 -8.39 -11.18 11.54
N PRO A 124 -8.40 -11.11 10.19
CA PRO A 124 -7.74 -12.11 9.36
C PRO A 124 -6.21 -12.02 9.48
N ILE A 125 -5.66 -10.82 9.66
CA ILE A 125 -4.23 -10.57 9.91
C ILE A 125 -4.07 -9.41 10.89
N TYR A 126 -3.18 -9.60 11.87
CA TYR A 126 -2.73 -8.57 12.79
C TYR A 126 -1.34 -8.07 12.40
N ARG A 127 -1.10 -6.76 12.58
CA ARG A 127 0.23 -6.14 12.46
C ARG A 127 0.55 -5.25 13.63
N ASP A 128 1.59 -5.62 14.36
CA ASP A 128 2.21 -4.76 15.36
C ASP A 128 2.94 -3.60 14.66
N ARG A 129 2.74 -2.39 15.17
CA ARG A 129 3.48 -1.20 14.73
C ARG A 129 4.08 -0.47 15.90
N VAL A 130 5.23 0.14 15.66
CA VAL A 130 5.94 0.97 16.61
C VAL A 130 6.34 2.28 15.94
N ARG A 131 6.05 3.42 16.57
CA ARG A 131 6.61 4.71 16.15
C ARG A 131 8.03 4.85 16.69
N ILE A 132 8.97 5.16 15.81
CA ILE A 132 10.36 5.44 16.16
C ILE A 132 10.61 6.95 16.12
N ASN A 133 11.30 7.48 17.13
CA ASN A 133 11.66 8.90 17.23
C ASN A 133 13.01 9.21 16.56
N ASP A 134 13.46 10.46 16.67
CA ASP A 134 14.73 10.98 16.12
C ASP A 134 15.99 10.31 16.69
N ARG A 135 15.85 9.52 17.77
CA ARG A 135 16.96 8.80 18.43
C ARG A 135 16.97 7.30 18.12
N SER A 136 16.20 6.86 17.12
CA SER A 136 16.05 5.43 16.79
C SER A 136 15.48 4.57 17.92
N VAL A 137 14.68 5.15 18.84
CA VAL A 137 13.99 4.39 19.89
C VAL A 137 12.47 4.51 19.76
N ALA A 138 11.76 3.55 20.33
CA ALA A 138 10.30 3.60 20.40
C ALA A 138 9.85 4.85 21.17
N ASP A 139 8.88 5.55 20.60
CA ASP A 139 8.29 6.72 21.23
C ASP A 139 7.29 6.32 22.34
N HIS A 140 6.97 7.24 23.25
CA HIS A 140 6.13 6.94 24.41
C HIS A 140 4.72 6.49 23.97
N GLN A 141 4.27 5.33 24.47
CA GLN A 141 2.98 4.71 24.14
C GLN A 141 2.70 4.56 22.64
N ALA A 142 3.74 4.35 21.84
CA ALA A 142 3.60 4.34 20.40
C ALA A 142 3.62 2.94 19.76
N LYS A 143 3.22 1.92 20.53
CA LYS A 143 2.88 0.59 20.01
C LYS A 143 1.38 0.52 19.78
N TYR A 144 0.96 0.12 18.59
CA TYR A 144 -0.45 -0.06 18.23
C TYR A 144 -0.60 -1.18 17.22
N ASP A 145 -1.77 -1.81 17.23
CA ASP A 145 -2.05 -2.98 16.41
C ASP A 145 -3.01 -2.60 15.28
N VAL A 146 -2.74 -3.12 14.08
CA VAL A 146 -3.54 -2.83 12.88
C VAL A 146 -4.07 -4.12 12.30
N THR A 147 -5.39 -4.20 12.17
CA THR A 147 -6.07 -5.26 11.44
C THR A 147 -6.01 -4.99 9.95
N VAL A 148 -5.52 -5.97 9.17
CA VAL A 148 -5.39 -5.85 7.71
C VAL A 148 -6.03 -7.04 7.01
N VAL A 149 -6.56 -6.78 5.82
CA VAL A 149 -7.03 -7.79 4.86
C VAL A 149 -5.83 -8.25 4.02
N PRO A 150 -5.69 -9.57 3.76
CA PRO A 150 -4.53 -10.12 3.04
C PRO A 150 -4.35 -9.57 1.63
N LYS A 151 -3.09 -9.60 1.18
CA LYS A 151 -2.73 -9.47 -0.23
C LYS A 151 -3.45 -10.54 -1.06
N GLY A 152 -3.88 -10.16 -2.25
CA GLY A 152 -4.50 -11.04 -3.25
C GLY A 152 -6.01 -11.03 -3.24
N CYS A 153 -6.68 -10.42 -2.25
CA CYS A 153 -8.13 -10.22 -2.30
C CYS A 153 -8.55 -9.47 -3.56
N ARG A 154 -9.66 -9.90 -4.17
CA ARG A 154 -10.26 -9.24 -5.32
C ARG A 154 -11.61 -8.65 -4.96
N PHE A 155 -11.91 -7.50 -5.56
CA PHE A 155 -13.15 -6.77 -5.36
C PHE A 155 -13.74 -6.34 -6.69
N SER A 156 -15.02 -6.63 -6.92
CA SER A 156 -15.78 -6.14 -8.07
C SER A 156 -16.47 -4.83 -7.75
N PHE A 157 -16.46 -3.93 -8.73
CA PHE A 157 -17.14 -2.64 -8.68
C PHE A 157 -17.84 -2.38 -10.01
N GLU A 158 -18.89 -1.57 -9.94
CA GLU A 158 -19.52 -0.93 -11.09
C GLU A 158 -19.34 0.58 -10.95
N ILE A 159 -18.92 1.24 -12.02
CA ILE A 159 -18.88 2.70 -12.13
C ILE A 159 -19.72 3.13 -13.32
N CYS A 160 -20.50 4.19 -13.12
CA CYS A 160 -21.40 4.76 -14.09
C CYS A 160 -21.08 6.24 -14.30
N LEU A 161 -21.10 6.71 -15.55
CA LEU A 161 -21.01 8.12 -15.91
C LEU A 161 -22.14 8.51 -16.87
N TRP A 162 -22.82 9.62 -16.54
CA TRP A 162 -23.79 10.26 -17.42
C TRP A 162 -23.13 11.35 -18.29
N SER A 163 -23.26 11.23 -19.61
CA SER A 163 -22.70 12.18 -20.57
C SER A 163 -23.73 12.66 -21.60
N ALA A 164 -23.48 13.84 -22.15
CA ALA A 164 -24.21 14.37 -23.29
C ALA A 164 -23.67 13.85 -24.63
N GLU A 165 -22.43 13.33 -24.64
CA GLU A 165 -21.67 12.98 -25.83
C GLU A 165 -21.36 11.47 -25.88
N ALA A 166 -21.28 10.93 -27.11
CA ALA A 166 -21.03 9.52 -27.40
C ALA A 166 -19.56 9.10 -27.20
N ASP A 167 -18.65 10.08 -27.21
CA ASP A 167 -17.23 9.90 -26.90
C ASP A 167 -16.87 10.89 -25.79
N SER A 168 -16.65 10.39 -24.56
CA SER A 168 -16.37 11.23 -23.41
C SER A 168 -14.91 11.10 -22.99
N ASP A 169 -14.14 12.18 -23.17
CA ASP A 169 -12.78 12.27 -22.64
C ASP A 169 -12.74 12.06 -21.11
N GLU A 170 -13.77 12.52 -20.40
CA GLU A 170 -13.88 12.38 -18.94
C GLU A 170 -13.97 10.92 -18.52
N TRP A 171 -14.65 10.10 -19.33
CA TRP A 171 -14.78 8.67 -19.09
C TRP A 171 -13.46 7.95 -19.26
N GLU A 172 -12.75 8.17 -20.38
CA GLU A 172 -11.45 7.54 -20.61
C GLU A 172 -10.44 7.97 -19.53
N ARG A 173 -10.46 9.24 -19.11
CA ARG A 173 -9.66 9.73 -17.98
C ARG A 173 -9.98 8.98 -16.68
N LEU A 174 -11.25 8.71 -16.37
CA LEU A 174 -11.63 7.93 -15.19
C LEU A 174 -11.11 6.48 -15.27
N LEU A 175 -11.27 5.83 -16.43
CA LEU A 175 -10.76 4.48 -16.64
C LEU A 175 -9.24 4.42 -16.50
N ASP A 176 -8.52 5.42 -17.00
CA ASP A 176 -7.06 5.54 -16.83
C ASP A 176 -6.62 5.65 -15.37
N LEU A 177 -7.39 6.37 -14.54
CA LEU A 177 -7.14 6.42 -13.10
C LEU A 177 -7.33 5.05 -12.43
N ILE A 178 -8.36 4.30 -12.82
CA ILE A 178 -8.63 2.93 -12.29
C ILE A 178 -7.53 1.95 -12.72
N LYS A 179 -7.04 2.07 -13.96
CA LYS A 179 -5.93 1.26 -14.49
C LYS A 179 -4.57 1.65 -13.90
N SER A 180 -4.48 2.78 -13.20
CA SER A 180 -3.20 3.29 -12.71
C SER A 180 -2.54 2.32 -11.72
N PRO A 181 -1.24 1.99 -11.90
CA PRO A 181 -0.48 1.18 -10.95
C PRO A 181 -0.24 1.88 -9.60
N GLU A 182 -0.60 3.17 -9.50
CA GLU A 182 -0.55 4.00 -8.29
C GLU A 182 -1.79 3.87 -7.42
N LEU A 183 -2.83 3.20 -7.90
CA LEU A 183 -4.10 3.12 -7.20
C LEU A 183 -3.88 2.51 -5.81
N ARG A 184 -4.11 3.33 -4.79
CA ARG A 184 -3.95 2.94 -3.39
C ARG A 184 -5.21 3.25 -2.60
N LEU A 185 -5.74 2.26 -1.90
CA LEU A 185 -6.98 2.36 -1.12
C LEU A 185 -6.71 2.11 0.38
N GLY A 186 -7.46 2.82 1.23
CA GLY A 186 -7.44 2.64 2.68
C GLY A 186 -6.37 3.46 3.40
N ALA A 187 -6.02 3.01 4.62
CA ALA A 187 -5.09 3.71 5.49
C ALA A 187 -3.64 3.21 5.34
N SER A 188 -2.69 4.03 5.77
CA SER A 188 -1.24 3.72 5.76
C SER A 188 -0.65 3.39 4.38
N VAL A 189 -1.19 4.01 3.33
CA VAL A 189 -0.78 3.81 1.93
C VAL A 189 0.68 4.17 1.64
N ARG A 190 1.29 5.00 2.50
CA ARG A 190 2.72 5.38 2.44
C ARG A 190 3.65 4.41 3.17
N SER A 191 3.10 3.43 3.87
CA SER A 191 3.84 2.54 4.79
C SER A 191 3.63 1.06 4.46
N GLY A 192 3.48 0.71 3.19
CA GLY A 192 3.38 -0.68 2.72
C GLY A 192 1.98 -1.16 2.33
N LEU A 193 0.92 -0.54 2.89
CA LEU A 193 -0.44 -1.03 2.73
C LEU A 193 -1.17 -0.46 1.50
N GLY A 194 -2.25 -1.14 1.11
CA GLY A 194 -3.30 -0.54 0.31
C GLY A 194 -3.00 -0.41 -1.17
N ARG A 195 -1.99 -1.08 -1.74
CA ARG A 195 -1.75 -1.04 -3.19
C ARG A 195 -2.73 -1.95 -3.91
N PHE A 196 -3.38 -1.47 -4.96
CA PHE A 196 -4.30 -2.23 -5.80
C PHE A 196 -3.86 -2.19 -7.26
N ALA A 197 -4.25 -3.21 -8.02
CA ALA A 197 -4.12 -3.24 -9.46
C ALA A 197 -5.46 -3.62 -10.08
N CYS A 198 -5.83 -2.97 -11.18
CA CYS A 198 -6.96 -3.39 -11.98
C CYS A 198 -6.57 -4.65 -12.78
N VAL A 199 -7.32 -5.75 -12.59
CA VAL A 199 -7.04 -7.04 -13.24
C VAL A 199 -8.11 -7.44 -14.26
N ARG A 200 -9.29 -6.82 -14.20
CA ARG A 200 -10.35 -6.92 -15.20
C ARG A 200 -11.05 -5.57 -15.34
N LEU A 201 -11.33 -5.15 -16.56
CA LEU A 201 -12.09 -3.93 -16.86
C LEU A 201 -12.87 -4.15 -18.14
N HIS A 202 -14.20 -4.17 -18.02
CA HIS A 202 -15.12 -4.25 -19.13
C HIS A 202 -16.02 -3.02 -19.14
N GLU A 203 -16.32 -2.53 -20.33
CA GLU A 203 -17.10 -1.32 -20.56
C GLU A 203 -18.27 -1.61 -21.50
N LYS A 204 -19.40 -0.93 -21.25
CA LYS A 204 -20.50 -0.80 -22.20
C LYS A 204 -21.08 0.62 -22.17
N VAL A 205 -21.39 1.14 -23.35
CA VAL A 205 -22.00 2.46 -23.53
C VAL A 205 -23.40 2.28 -24.09
N PHE A 206 -24.38 2.96 -23.50
CA PHE A 206 -25.77 2.93 -23.93
C PHE A 206 -26.23 4.33 -24.34
N ASN A 207 -26.83 4.46 -25.51
CA ASN A 207 -27.59 5.64 -25.87
C ASN A 207 -29.06 5.45 -25.50
N LEU A 208 -29.50 6.02 -24.38
CA LEU A 208 -30.86 5.80 -23.86
C LEU A 208 -31.97 6.49 -24.67
N LYS A 209 -31.63 7.26 -25.72
CA LYS A 209 -32.61 7.70 -26.73
C LYS A 209 -32.82 6.64 -27.82
N ASN A 210 -31.89 5.72 -28.00
CA ASN A 210 -32.05 4.57 -28.86
C ASN A 210 -32.92 3.54 -28.13
N THR A 211 -33.94 3.03 -28.81
CA THR A 211 -34.89 2.06 -28.25
C THR A 211 -34.23 0.71 -27.96
N ASP A 212 -33.26 0.30 -28.77
CA ASP A 212 -32.59 -0.99 -28.62
C ASP A 212 -31.63 -0.98 -27.42
N ASP A 213 -30.83 0.09 -27.29
CA ASP A 213 -29.94 0.29 -26.14
C ASP A 213 -30.73 0.43 -24.83
N TYR A 214 -31.87 1.15 -24.85
CA TYR A 214 -32.74 1.27 -23.68
C TYR A 214 -33.28 -0.09 -23.22
N LYS A 215 -33.71 -0.94 -24.17
CA LYS A 215 -34.14 -2.32 -23.85
C LYS A 215 -32.99 -3.16 -23.31
N ALA A 216 -31.81 -3.06 -23.92
CA ALA A 216 -30.63 -3.79 -23.46
C ALA A 216 -30.23 -3.38 -22.03
N PHE A 217 -30.27 -2.09 -21.71
CA PHE A 217 -30.03 -1.59 -20.36
C PHE A 217 -31.11 -2.05 -19.37
N SER A 218 -32.38 -2.02 -19.76
CA SER A 218 -33.50 -2.45 -18.89
C SER A 218 -33.46 -3.94 -18.54
N LEU A 219 -32.81 -4.76 -19.38
CA LEU A 219 -32.62 -6.20 -19.17
C LEU A 219 -31.27 -6.52 -18.52
N LEU A 220 -30.44 -5.53 -18.23
CA LEU A 220 -29.10 -5.75 -17.67
C LEU A 220 -29.22 -6.33 -16.25
N PRO A 221 -28.59 -7.49 -15.97
CA PRO A 221 -28.54 -8.05 -14.63
C PRO A 221 -27.78 -7.13 -13.66
N SER A 222 -28.21 -7.11 -12.40
CA SER A 222 -27.48 -6.42 -11.32
C SER A 222 -26.21 -7.15 -10.88
N ASP A 223 -26.02 -8.38 -11.33
CA ASP A 223 -24.85 -9.22 -11.07
C ASP A 223 -23.57 -8.54 -11.58
N LEU A 224 -22.62 -8.25 -10.69
CA LEU A 224 -21.36 -7.58 -10.99
C LEU A 224 -20.41 -8.43 -11.86
N ALA A 225 -20.56 -9.76 -11.85
CA ALA A 225 -19.76 -10.66 -12.69
C ALA A 225 -20.21 -10.63 -14.15
N TYR A 226 -21.45 -10.24 -14.42
CA TYR A 226 -22.01 -10.25 -15.77
C TYR A 226 -21.35 -9.17 -16.64
N THR A 227 -20.59 -9.60 -17.67
CA THR A 227 -19.94 -8.69 -18.63
C THR A 227 -20.05 -9.22 -20.06
N ASP A 228 -21.11 -9.96 -20.36
CA ASP A 228 -21.31 -10.57 -21.68
C ASP A 228 -21.55 -9.50 -22.75
N ASP A 229 -20.80 -9.61 -23.85
CA ASP A 229 -20.78 -8.63 -24.95
C ASP A 229 -20.32 -7.21 -24.54
N TRP A 230 -19.45 -7.11 -23.52
CA TRP A 230 -18.82 -5.85 -23.12
C TRP A 230 -17.40 -5.73 -23.70
N THR A 231 -16.96 -4.50 -23.93
CA THR A 231 -15.64 -4.22 -24.48
C THR A 231 -14.58 -4.33 -23.38
N ASN A 232 -13.54 -5.15 -23.58
CA ASN A 232 -12.41 -5.21 -22.64
C ASN A 232 -11.47 -4.02 -22.84
N LYS A 233 -11.32 -3.20 -21.80
CA LYS A 233 -10.50 -1.96 -21.80
C LYS A 233 -9.19 -2.09 -21.03
N LEU A 234 -8.86 -3.26 -20.49
CA LEU A 234 -7.66 -3.47 -19.67
C LEU A 234 -6.36 -3.31 -20.48
N GLN A 235 -6.37 -3.62 -21.78
CA GLN A 235 -5.16 -3.64 -22.62
C GLN A 235 -4.73 -2.25 -23.13
N GLN A 236 -5.56 -1.21 -22.99
CA GLN A 236 -5.21 0.16 -23.38
C GLN A 236 -4.58 0.90 -22.20
N ILE A 237 -3.36 0.54 -21.81
CA ILE A 237 -2.57 1.36 -20.87
C ILE A 237 -1.71 2.30 -21.71
N ASN A 238 -2.07 3.58 -21.74
CA ASN A 238 -1.13 4.61 -22.17
C ASN A 238 0.00 4.66 -21.13
N ASN A 239 1.22 4.37 -21.56
CA ASN A 239 2.42 4.30 -20.71
C ASN A 239 2.91 5.68 -20.22
N ASP A 240 2.06 6.71 -20.25
CA ASP A 240 2.41 8.08 -19.89
C ASP A 240 2.41 8.31 -18.37
N ASN A 241 2.68 7.29 -17.55
CA ASN A 241 2.68 7.45 -16.09
C ASN A 241 4.12 7.64 -15.57
N PRO A 242 4.52 8.86 -15.18
CA PRO A 242 5.88 9.20 -14.78
C PRO A 242 6.00 9.02 -13.26
N LEU A 243 5.88 7.78 -12.77
CA LEU A 243 6.27 7.52 -11.39
C LEU A 243 7.78 7.50 -11.31
N CYS A 244 8.35 8.34 -10.46
CA CYS A 244 9.70 8.17 -9.99
C CYS A 244 9.72 6.95 -9.05
N GLU A 245 10.12 5.79 -9.58
CA GLU A 245 10.28 4.55 -8.82
C GLU A 245 11.75 4.27 -8.58
N LEU A 246 12.07 3.96 -7.33
CA LEU A 246 13.34 3.43 -6.88
C LEU A 246 13.20 1.93 -6.63
N ARG A 247 13.96 1.13 -7.38
CA ARG A 247 14.05 -0.32 -7.17
C ARG A 247 15.41 -0.64 -6.57
N LEU A 248 15.37 -1.27 -5.41
CA LEU A 248 16.55 -1.68 -4.66
C LEU A 248 16.64 -3.20 -4.75
N SER A 249 17.76 -3.71 -5.26
CA SER A 249 18.10 -5.13 -5.17
C SER A 249 19.06 -5.30 -4.01
N LEU A 250 18.65 -6.03 -2.96
CA LEU A 250 19.41 -6.14 -1.72
C LEU A 250 19.89 -7.58 -1.51
N GLU A 251 21.21 -7.73 -1.47
CA GLU A 251 21.93 -8.93 -1.11
C GLU A 251 22.37 -8.84 0.36
N PRO A 252 21.86 -9.71 1.25
CA PRO A 252 22.31 -9.75 2.63
C PRO A 252 23.78 -10.16 2.80
N GLU A 253 24.52 -9.43 3.64
CA GLU A 253 25.89 -9.80 4.03
C GLU A 253 25.92 -11.01 4.98
N ASP A 254 24.89 -11.12 5.82
CA ASP A 254 24.76 -12.09 6.90
C ASP A 254 23.27 -12.47 7.10
N PHE A 255 22.93 -13.10 8.21
CA PHE A 255 21.54 -13.39 8.59
C PHE A 255 20.68 -12.13 8.69
N TRP A 256 19.40 -12.28 8.43
CA TRP A 256 18.43 -11.21 8.62
C TRP A 256 17.06 -11.73 9.09
N ARG A 257 16.29 -10.85 9.73
CA ARG A 257 14.94 -11.13 10.24
C ARG A 257 14.16 -9.84 10.40
N PHE A 258 12.88 -9.84 10.04
CA PHE A 258 11.96 -8.74 10.30
C PHE A 258 10.88 -9.14 11.30
N GLY A 259 10.45 -8.17 12.13
CA GLY A 259 9.30 -8.29 13.02
C GLY A 259 9.46 -9.34 14.12
N GLN A 260 8.36 -9.86 14.64
CA GLN A 260 8.29 -11.05 15.49
C GLN A 260 7.13 -11.90 14.97
N GLY A 261 7.45 -12.99 14.26
CA GLY A 261 6.45 -13.90 13.71
C GLY A 261 5.80 -14.80 14.75
N ASN A 262 4.73 -15.47 14.33
CA ASN A 262 3.98 -16.44 15.14
C ASN A 262 4.11 -17.89 14.65
N ARG A 263 4.78 -18.12 13.51
CA ARG A 263 4.98 -19.43 12.90
C ARG A 263 6.41 -19.57 12.42
N SER A 264 7.00 -20.75 12.64
CA SER A 264 8.32 -21.09 12.13
C SER A 264 8.25 -21.40 10.63
N LEU A 265 9.33 -21.07 9.91
CA LEU A 265 9.54 -21.43 8.51
C LEU A 265 9.99 -22.90 8.35
N THR A 266 10.46 -23.51 9.45
CA THR A 266 10.90 -24.91 9.50
C THR A 266 9.89 -25.78 10.22
N ASP A 267 9.56 -26.93 9.64
CA ASP A 267 8.72 -27.94 10.29
C ASP A 267 9.59 -28.76 11.27
N THR A 268 10.05 -28.12 12.34
CA THR A 268 10.82 -28.80 13.40
C THR A 268 9.88 -29.37 14.47
N LYS A 269 10.20 -30.57 14.98
CA LYS A 269 9.46 -31.21 16.09
C LYS A 269 9.78 -30.59 17.45
N ASP A 270 10.81 -29.76 17.51
CA ASP A 270 11.31 -29.11 18.71
C ASP A 270 10.50 -27.86 19.07
N LYS A 271 10.73 -27.31 20.27
CA LYS A 271 10.09 -26.06 20.70
C LYS A 271 10.41 -24.97 19.65
N PRO A 272 9.40 -24.26 19.11
CA PRO A 272 9.66 -23.17 18.18
C PRO A 272 10.53 -22.08 18.84
N SER A 273 11.41 -21.47 18.05
CA SER A 273 12.26 -20.36 18.47
C SER A 273 11.44 -19.22 19.10
N ASP A 274 12.02 -18.54 20.09
CA ASP A 274 11.36 -17.44 20.80
C ASP A 274 11.18 -16.20 19.91
N ALA A 275 12.06 -16.00 18.92
CA ALA A 275 11.94 -14.95 17.91
C ALA A 275 11.89 -15.54 16.50
N LEU A 276 10.80 -15.30 15.78
CA LEU A 276 10.55 -15.85 14.44
C LEU A 276 10.53 -14.74 13.37
N PRO A 277 10.83 -15.05 12.10
CA PRO A 277 10.59 -14.16 10.98
C PRO A 277 9.10 -13.84 10.84
N TYR A 278 8.79 -12.60 10.48
CA TYR A 278 7.41 -12.20 10.27
C TYR A 278 6.82 -12.84 9.01
N THR A 279 5.69 -13.53 9.14
CA THR A 279 5.03 -14.21 8.02
C THR A 279 3.56 -13.87 7.94
N GLU A 280 3.04 -13.73 6.72
CA GLU A 280 1.61 -13.49 6.49
C GLU A 280 1.04 -14.47 5.45
N PRO A 281 -0.25 -14.84 5.59
CA PRO A 281 -0.97 -15.55 4.55
C PRO A 281 -1.30 -14.61 3.39
N VAL A 282 -1.26 -15.14 2.17
CA VAL A 282 -1.66 -14.41 0.95
C VAL A 282 -2.63 -15.25 0.14
N ILE A 283 -3.55 -14.59 -0.55
CA ILE A 283 -4.43 -15.24 -1.52
C ILE A 283 -3.68 -15.30 -2.85
N SER A 284 -3.51 -16.50 -3.37
CA SER A 284 -2.89 -16.75 -4.68
C SER A 284 -3.93 -17.25 -5.66
N TRP A 285 -3.89 -16.73 -6.89
CA TRP A 285 -4.80 -17.10 -7.96
C TRP A 285 -4.09 -18.05 -8.93
N LYS A 286 -4.58 -19.28 -9.05
CA LYS A 286 -4.15 -20.23 -10.08
C LYS A 286 -4.75 -19.77 -11.40
N ARG A 287 -3.89 -19.48 -12.38
CA ARG A 287 -4.30 -19.08 -13.73
C ARG A 287 -4.16 -20.26 -14.67
N VAL A 288 -5.16 -20.46 -15.52
CA VAL A 288 -5.07 -21.38 -16.67
C VAL A 288 -4.30 -20.68 -17.79
N ASP A 289 -4.68 -19.44 -18.08
CA ASP A 289 -4.05 -18.53 -19.06
C ASP A 289 -4.12 -17.08 -18.53
N ASP A 290 -3.54 -16.12 -19.26
CA ASP A 290 -3.54 -14.68 -18.88
C ASP A 290 -4.94 -14.10 -18.62
N LYS A 291 -5.98 -14.68 -19.22
CA LYS A 291 -7.36 -14.19 -19.14
C LYS A 291 -8.27 -15.00 -18.22
N LYS A 292 -7.87 -16.21 -17.80
CA LYS A 292 -8.77 -17.13 -17.08
C LYS A 292 -8.11 -17.67 -15.81
N VAL A 293 -8.78 -17.40 -14.71
CA VAL A 293 -8.43 -17.88 -13.38
C VAL A 293 -9.21 -19.17 -13.13
N GLU A 294 -8.52 -20.18 -12.61
CA GLU A 294 -9.09 -21.47 -12.29
C GLU A 294 -9.67 -21.47 -10.88
N SER A 295 -8.87 -21.00 -9.91
CA SER A 295 -9.25 -20.99 -8.49
C SER A 295 -8.27 -20.15 -7.66
N ALA A 296 -8.76 -19.59 -6.57
CA ALA A 296 -7.95 -19.00 -5.50
C ALA A 296 -7.62 -20.04 -4.42
N PHE A 297 -6.48 -19.85 -3.76
CA PHE A 297 -6.13 -20.62 -2.58
C PHE A 297 -5.28 -19.79 -1.62
N LEU A 298 -5.45 -20.05 -0.32
CA LEU A 298 -4.70 -19.38 0.73
C LEU A 298 -3.30 -20.01 0.87
N LYS A 299 -2.26 -19.29 0.46
CA LYS A 299 -0.88 -19.66 0.77
C LYS A 299 -0.52 -19.13 2.14
N GLN A 300 -0.44 -20.01 3.13
CA GLN A 300 -0.38 -19.62 4.54
C GLN A 300 0.94 -18.97 4.99
N GLN A 301 2.02 -19.01 4.20
CA GLN A 301 3.34 -18.57 4.64
C GLN A 301 4.08 -17.79 3.53
N HIS A 302 4.09 -16.47 3.65
CA HIS A 302 5.06 -15.60 2.97
C HIS A 302 5.82 -14.81 4.01
N VAL A 303 7.15 -14.82 3.92
CA VAL A 303 7.98 -13.92 4.71
C VAL A 303 7.67 -12.50 4.26
N LEU A 304 7.31 -11.65 5.22
CA LEU A 304 6.96 -10.27 4.98
C LEU A 304 8.10 -9.36 5.45
N ILE A 305 8.49 -8.45 4.58
CA ILE A 305 9.31 -7.29 4.91
C ILE A 305 8.37 -6.08 4.89
N PRO A 306 7.93 -5.59 6.08
CA PRO A 306 6.95 -4.51 6.14
C PRO A 306 7.53 -3.21 5.61
N GLY A 307 6.82 -2.55 4.70
CA GLY A 307 7.20 -1.23 4.20
C GLY A 307 7.28 -0.18 5.31
N SER A 308 6.52 -0.35 6.40
CA SER A 308 6.63 0.50 7.60
C SER A 308 7.95 0.36 8.34
N ALA A 309 8.54 -0.84 8.38
CA ALA A 309 9.85 -1.07 9.02
C ALA A 309 10.96 -0.41 8.20
N VAL A 310 10.94 -0.60 6.89
CA VAL A 310 11.87 0.06 5.95
C VAL A 310 11.71 1.58 6.05
N LYS A 311 10.47 2.10 6.00
CA LYS A 311 10.17 3.53 6.14
C LYS A 311 10.77 4.12 7.41
N GLY A 312 10.62 3.43 8.55
CA GLY A 312 11.13 3.91 9.84
C GLY A 312 12.65 4.12 9.82
N THR A 313 13.38 3.11 9.34
CA THR A 313 14.85 3.16 9.24
C THR A 313 15.32 4.23 8.26
N ILE A 314 14.72 4.30 7.07
CA ILE A 314 15.08 5.30 6.05
C ILE A 314 14.74 6.72 6.53
N ARG A 315 13.60 6.93 7.18
CA ARG A 315 13.22 8.23 7.77
C ARG A 315 14.28 8.71 8.76
N HIS A 316 14.72 7.84 9.65
CA HIS A 316 15.76 8.19 10.62
C HIS A 316 17.11 8.48 9.95
N ARG A 317 17.53 7.64 8.99
CA ARG A 317 18.81 7.81 8.31
C ARG A 317 18.84 9.07 7.44
N PHE A 318 17.71 9.41 6.82
CA PHE A 318 17.51 10.67 6.13
C PHE A 318 17.67 11.87 7.07
N PHE A 319 17.00 11.85 8.23
CA PHE A 319 17.13 12.90 9.24
C PHE A 319 18.61 13.10 9.64
N TYR A 320 19.35 12.01 9.88
CA TYR A 320 20.77 12.05 10.20
C TYR A 320 21.59 12.73 9.11
N HIS A 321 21.44 12.34 7.85
CA HIS A 321 22.21 12.92 6.74
C HIS A 321 21.85 14.37 6.46
N TYR A 322 20.58 14.74 6.61
CA TYR A 322 20.16 16.12 6.48
C TYR A 322 20.75 16.99 7.60
N ALA A 323 20.65 16.54 8.85
CA ALA A 323 21.25 17.22 10.00
C ALA A 323 22.77 17.36 9.86
N ARG A 324 23.45 16.31 9.38
CA ARG A 324 24.89 16.31 9.14
C ARG A 324 25.34 17.39 8.15
N GLN A 325 24.55 17.70 7.13
CA GLN A 325 24.88 18.77 6.18
C GLN A 325 24.89 20.13 6.86
N LEU A 326 23.92 20.39 7.74
CA LEU A 326 23.78 21.65 8.47
C LEU A 326 24.87 21.88 9.52
N LEU A 327 25.45 20.82 10.07
CA LEU A 327 26.57 20.91 11.03
C LEU A 327 27.88 21.45 10.40
N SER A 328 27.91 21.66 9.07
CA SER A 328 29.03 22.32 8.39
C SER A 328 29.05 23.84 8.63
N GLU A 329 27.98 24.39 9.21
CA GLU A 329 27.82 25.79 9.57
C GLU A 329 27.75 25.96 11.11
N PRO A 330 28.15 27.11 11.68
CA PRO A 330 28.06 27.38 13.12
C PRO A 330 26.59 27.67 13.51
N ILE A 331 25.75 26.66 13.46
CA ILE A 331 24.33 26.68 13.81
C ILE A 331 24.12 25.96 15.14
N ASP A 332 23.18 26.44 15.95
CA ASP A 332 22.76 25.80 17.20
C ASP A 332 22.11 24.43 16.94
N ASP A 333 22.37 23.44 17.80
CA ASP A 333 21.91 22.05 17.67
C ASP A 333 20.37 21.96 17.60
N ASP A 334 19.67 22.81 18.36
CA ASP A 334 18.21 22.87 18.34
C ASP A 334 17.67 23.35 16.99
N VAL A 335 18.36 24.31 16.36
CA VAL A 335 17.99 24.83 15.02
C VAL A 335 18.28 23.79 13.93
N VAL A 336 19.37 23.03 14.06
CA VAL A 336 19.68 21.91 13.16
C VAL A 336 18.56 20.86 13.25
N LYS A 337 18.16 20.49 14.46
CA LYS A 337 17.10 19.51 14.70
C LYS A 337 15.76 19.97 14.12
N GLU A 338 15.38 21.22 14.32
CA GLU A 338 14.13 21.78 13.77
C GLU A 338 14.11 21.73 12.23
N LYS A 339 15.18 22.20 11.59
CA LYS A 339 15.29 22.18 10.11
C LYS A 339 15.30 20.76 9.54
N ALA A 340 16.05 19.85 10.15
CA ALA A 340 16.10 18.45 9.73
C ALA A 340 14.75 17.75 9.92
N LEU A 341 14.02 18.07 11.00
CA LEU A 341 12.68 17.55 11.22
C LEU A 341 11.68 18.10 10.19
N ALA A 342 11.78 19.38 9.83
CA ALA A 342 10.93 19.99 8.80
C ALA A 342 11.13 19.32 7.44
N ALA A 343 12.37 19.11 7.00
CA ALA A 343 12.68 18.38 5.76
C ALA A 343 12.21 16.92 5.82
N THR A 344 12.41 16.25 6.96
CA THR A 344 11.94 14.87 7.17
C THR A 344 10.41 14.79 7.09
N ASN A 345 9.70 15.76 7.66
CA ASN A 345 8.25 15.82 7.65
C ASN A 345 7.68 16.18 6.28
N GLN A 346 8.41 16.94 5.45
CA GLN A 346 8.07 17.17 4.05
C GLN A 346 8.05 15.85 3.26
N ILE A 347 9.02 14.97 3.47
CA ILE A 347 9.14 13.71 2.73
C ILE A 347 8.24 12.61 3.30
N PHE A 348 8.30 12.38 4.60
CA PHE A 348 7.66 11.21 5.22
C PHE A 348 6.27 11.51 5.79
N GLY A 349 5.90 12.78 5.85
CA GLY A 349 4.67 13.27 6.47
C GLY A 349 4.72 13.29 7.99
N PHE A 350 3.68 13.88 8.59
CA PHE A 350 3.45 13.87 10.03
C PHE A 350 1.94 13.73 10.30
N PRO A 351 1.56 13.04 11.39
CA PRO A 351 0.16 12.85 11.74
C PRO A 351 -0.53 14.18 11.98
N ALA A 352 -1.84 14.20 11.80
CA ALA A 352 -2.66 15.35 12.07
C ALA A 352 -2.84 15.53 13.57
N ASP A 353 -2.21 16.57 14.12
CA ASP A 353 -2.39 16.97 15.52
C ASP A 353 -3.22 18.25 15.58
N ILE A 354 -3.98 18.41 16.66
CA ILE A 354 -4.74 19.64 16.93
C ILE A 354 -3.78 20.61 17.60
N VAL A 355 -3.31 21.59 16.85
CA VAL A 355 -2.51 22.71 17.35
C VAL A 355 -3.34 23.98 17.21
N ASP A 356 -3.60 24.67 18.31
CA ASP A 356 -4.40 25.91 18.37
C ASP A 356 -5.79 25.80 17.72
N GLY A 357 -6.46 24.65 17.87
CA GLY A 357 -7.79 24.41 17.29
C GLY A 357 -7.80 24.13 15.79
N THR A 358 -6.63 24.10 15.16
CA THR A 358 -6.44 23.75 13.74
C THR A 358 -5.82 22.37 13.63
N THR A 359 -6.42 21.51 12.82
CA THR A 359 -5.86 20.19 12.52
C THR A 359 -4.73 20.36 11.51
N MET A 360 -3.49 20.27 11.98
CA MET A 360 -2.28 20.38 11.15
C MET A 360 -1.69 18.99 10.97
N GLY A 361 -1.77 18.45 9.76
CA GLY A 361 -1.16 17.18 9.38
C GLY A 361 -0.81 17.18 7.90
N ARG A 362 0.22 16.42 7.52
CA ARG A 362 0.64 16.31 6.12
C ARG A 362 0.94 14.87 5.75
N ALA A 363 0.37 14.41 4.63
CA ALA A 363 0.74 13.14 4.04
C ALA A 363 2.15 13.22 3.46
N GLY A 364 2.94 12.15 3.65
CA GLY A 364 4.25 12.05 3.01
C GLY A 364 4.13 11.88 1.50
N VAL A 365 5.21 12.19 0.79
CA VAL A 365 5.34 12.10 -0.66
C VAL A 365 5.98 10.77 -1.11
N VAL A 366 6.48 9.99 -0.16
CA VAL A 366 7.16 8.71 -0.41
C VAL A 366 6.26 7.53 -0.04
N TYR A 367 6.25 6.54 -0.92
CA TYR A 367 5.46 5.32 -0.80
C TYR A 367 6.38 4.12 -0.67
N PHE A 368 6.27 3.43 0.46
CA PHE A 368 6.92 2.13 0.64
C PHE A 368 5.95 1.02 0.25
N THR A 369 6.44 0.02 -0.47
CA THR A 369 5.67 -1.19 -0.81
C THR A 369 6.16 -2.37 0.04
N ASP A 370 5.23 -3.11 0.63
CA ASP A 370 5.55 -4.36 1.31
C ASP A 370 6.19 -5.37 0.35
N CYS A 371 7.23 -6.07 0.80
CA CYS A 371 7.82 -7.17 0.04
C CYS A 371 7.40 -8.51 0.66
N TYR A 372 6.82 -9.38 -0.17
CA TYR A 372 6.38 -10.72 0.21
C TYR A 372 7.27 -11.74 -0.51
N LEU A 373 7.99 -12.54 0.26
CA LEU A 373 8.81 -13.63 -0.23
C LEU A 373 8.10 -14.94 0.06
N ALA A 374 7.78 -15.68 -0.99
CA ALA A 374 7.08 -16.94 -0.86
C ALA A 374 7.93 -17.95 -0.08
N ARG A 375 7.32 -18.71 0.84
CA ARG A 375 8.06 -19.64 1.71
C ARG A 375 8.91 -20.64 0.92
N ASP A 376 8.40 -21.09 -0.22
CA ASP A 376 9.06 -22.02 -1.15
C ASP A 376 10.36 -21.47 -1.75
N LYS A 377 10.66 -20.17 -1.59
CA LYS A 377 11.99 -19.62 -1.89
C LYS A 377 13.07 -20.03 -0.88
N PHE A 378 12.68 -20.40 0.33
CA PHE A 378 13.63 -20.73 1.40
C PHE A 378 13.69 -22.24 1.56
N SER A 379 14.87 -22.81 1.34
CA SER A 379 15.19 -24.17 1.74
C SER A 379 15.39 -24.24 3.25
N THR A 380 15.47 -25.46 3.79
CA THR A 380 15.84 -25.67 5.20
C THR A 380 17.25 -25.19 5.52
N GLU A 381 18.13 -25.05 4.51
CA GLU A 381 19.49 -24.53 4.68
C GLU A 381 19.51 -22.99 4.76
N ASP A 382 18.49 -22.34 4.20
CA ASP A 382 18.33 -20.87 4.22
C ASP A 382 17.72 -20.37 5.53
N VAL A 383 17.32 -21.26 6.44
CA VAL A 383 16.71 -20.90 7.72
C VAL A 383 17.51 -21.55 8.86
N GLN A 384 18.07 -20.72 9.72
CA GLN A 384 18.89 -21.19 10.83
C GLN A 384 18.33 -20.74 12.18
N GLN A 385 18.29 -21.67 13.12
CA GLN A 385 17.99 -21.37 14.52
C GLN A 385 19.29 -21.09 15.28
N MET A 386 19.40 -19.89 15.84
CA MET A 386 20.52 -19.46 16.66
C MET A 386 20.09 -19.29 18.11
N THR A 387 20.72 -20.05 19.00
CA THR A 387 20.51 -19.91 20.43
C THR A 387 21.55 -18.96 21.03
N HIS A 388 21.10 -18.04 21.86
CA HIS A 388 21.98 -17.19 22.65
C HIS A 388 21.56 -17.19 24.12
N THR A 389 22.57 -17.03 24.97
CA THR A 389 22.41 -17.07 26.40
C THR A 389 22.28 -15.67 26.96
N SER A 390 21.25 -15.40 27.77
CA SER A 390 21.11 -14.12 28.45
C SER A 390 22.18 -13.99 29.54
N ILE A 391 23.02 -12.96 29.43
CA ILE A 391 24.05 -12.64 30.43
C ILE A 391 23.43 -11.68 31.46
N ASP A 392 23.62 -11.99 32.73
CA ASP A 392 23.21 -11.11 33.82
C ASP A 392 24.12 -9.87 33.88
N ARG A 393 23.53 -8.67 33.75
CA ARG A 393 24.27 -7.40 33.68
C ARG A 393 25.02 -7.04 34.97
N PHE A 394 24.67 -7.64 36.11
CA PHE A 394 25.34 -7.38 37.39
C PHE A 394 26.42 -8.40 37.70
N THR A 395 26.19 -9.68 37.38
CA THR A 395 27.11 -10.77 37.75
C THR A 395 28.03 -11.21 36.61
N GLY A 396 27.74 -10.83 35.36
CA GLY A 396 28.48 -11.30 34.18
C GLY A 396 28.31 -12.80 33.89
N GLY A 397 27.52 -13.52 34.70
CA GLY A 397 27.23 -14.94 34.54
C GLY A 397 26.03 -15.19 33.63
N VAL A 398 25.89 -16.43 33.19
CA VAL A 398 24.70 -16.91 32.47
C VAL A 398 23.50 -16.89 33.41
N ARG A 399 22.40 -16.26 33.01
CA ARG A 399 21.12 -16.40 33.71
C ARG A 399 20.58 -17.81 33.52
N SER A 400 20.46 -18.56 34.62
CA SER A 400 19.87 -19.89 34.62
C SER A 400 18.45 -19.86 34.04
N GLY A 401 18.21 -20.62 32.96
CA GLY A 401 16.91 -20.73 32.30
C GLY A 401 16.60 -19.68 31.22
N ALA A 402 17.54 -18.81 30.87
CA ALA A 402 17.33 -17.74 29.87
C ALA A 402 18.11 -17.99 28.57
N LEU A 403 17.83 -19.13 27.93
CA LEU A 403 18.23 -19.43 26.55
C LEU A 403 17.17 -18.85 25.63
N PHE A 404 17.57 -17.93 24.76
CA PHE A 404 16.72 -17.35 23.73
C PHE A 404 17.13 -17.90 22.38
N THR A 405 16.17 -18.46 21.64
CA THR A 405 16.43 -18.97 20.29
C THR A 405 15.78 -18.04 19.28
N GLU A 406 16.52 -17.67 18.25
CA GLU A 406 16.04 -16.83 17.14
C GLU A 406 16.13 -17.64 15.85
N GLU A 407 15.07 -17.60 15.05
CA GLU A 407 15.08 -18.16 13.70
C GLU A 407 15.36 -17.04 12.70
N LEU A 408 16.43 -17.21 11.92
CA LEU A 408 16.97 -16.21 11.02
C LEU A 408 17.02 -16.75 9.60
N ILE A 409 16.92 -15.85 8.63
CA ILE A 409 17.04 -16.18 7.20
C ILE A 409 18.48 -15.92 6.78
N TRP A 410 19.11 -16.92 6.18
CA TRP A 410 20.47 -16.89 5.68
C TRP A 410 20.49 -16.45 4.22
N LYS A 411 21.27 -15.40 3.93
CA LYS A 411 21.72 -14.98 2.60
C LYS A 411 20.69 -14.90 1.46
N SER A 412 19.40 -14.89 1.75
CA SER A 412 18.37 -14.76 0.71
C SER A 412 18.19 -13.30 0.29
N GLU A 413 18.39 -13.04 -1.00
CA GLU A 413 18.17 -11.74 -1.63
C GLU A 413 16.68 -11.34 -1.68
N PHE A 414 16.43 -10.04 -1.74
CA PHE A 414 15.10 -9.50 -2.02
C PHE A 414 15.14 -8.10 -2.63
N GLY A 415 14.03 -7.76 -3.30
CA GLY A 415 13.83 -6.42 -3.88
C GLY A 415 12.91 -5.55 -3.03
N LEU A 416 13.22 -4.26 -2.93
CA LEU A 416 12.32 -3.24 -2.37
C LEU A 416 11.94 -2.22 -3.46
N ILE A 417 10.69 -1.73 -3.38
CA ILE A 417 10.18 -0.69 -4.28
C ILE A 417 9.76 0.50 -3.42
N VAL A 418 10.38 1.65 -3.68
CA VAL A 418 10.03 2.95 -3.10
C VAL A 418 9.58 3.86 -4.23
N SER A 419 8.35 4.37 -4.16
CA SER A 419 7.82 5.30 -5.17
C SER A 419 7.73 6.71 -4.59
N PHE A 420 7.93 7.72 -5.43
CA PHE A 420 7.81 9.13 -5.07
C PHE A 420 6.67 9.77 -5.86
N ASP A 421 5.96 10.69 -5.22
CA ASP A 421 5.07 11.61 -5.91
C ASP A 421 5.88 12.49 -6.86
N SER A 422 5.65 12.39 -8.17
CA SER A 422 6.47 13.07 -9.17
C SER A 422 6.42 14.59 -9.03
N LYS A 423 5.22 15.16 -8.82
CA LYS A 423 5.04 16.62 -8.71
C LYS A 423 5.70 17.19 -7.47
N GLU A 424 5.51 16.54 -6.32
CA GLU A 424 6.14 17.04 -5.09
C GLU A 424 7.65 16.77 -5.08
N SER A 425 8.13 15.68 -5.70
CA SER A 425 9.55 15.34 -5.75
C SER A 425 10.39 16.32 -6.58
N GLU A 426 9.82 16.94 -7.62
CA GLU A 426 10.49 17.98 -8.40
C GLU A 426 10.87 19.20 -7.53
N SER A 427 10.09 19.49 -6.49
CA SER A 427 10.30 20.62 -5.59
C SER A 427 11.41 20.43 -4.55
N PHE A 428 12.01 19.23 -4.46
CA PHE A 428 13.06 18.96 -3.49
C PHE A 428 14.33 19.74 -3.81
N ASP A 429 14.86 20.43 -2.80
CA ASP A 429 16.11 21.18 -2.87
C ASP A 429 17.33 20.25 -2.85
N VAL A 430 18.51 20.80 -3.19
CA VAL A 430 19.75 20.04 -3.34
C VAL A 430 20.14 19.30 -2.04
N MET A 431 19.96 19.91 -0.87
CA MET A 431 20.29 19.26 0.41
C MET A 431 19.40 18.04 0.67
N THR A 432 18.10 18.17 0.40
CA THR A 432 17.17 17.03 0.46
C THR A 432 17.58 15.93 -0.50
N ARG A 433 18.03 16.30 -1.71
CA ARG A 433 18.48 15.31 -2.70
C ARG A 433 19.69 14.52 -2.24
N ASN A 434 20.71 15.22 -1.74
CA ASN A 434 21.92 14.61 -1.22
C ASN A 434 21.63 13.74 0.00
N ALA A 435 20.75 14.17 0.90
CA ALA A 435 20.38 13.38 2.07
C ALA A 435 19.67 12.08 1.68
N LEU A 436 18.76 12.11 0.69
CA LEU A 436 18.12 10.89 0.17
C LEU A 436 19.14 9.96 -0.49
N GLN A 437 19.98 10.52 -1.37
CA GLN A 437 21.07 9.78 -2.03
C GLN A 437 21.93 9.03 -1.02
N TRP A 438 22.50 9.73 -0.03
CA TRP A 438 23.35 9.12 0.99
C TRP A 438 22.61 8.13 1.88
N THR A 439 21.30 8.32 2.09
CA THR A 439 20.49 7.36 2.83
C THR A 439 20.38 6.03 2.11
N PHE A 440 20.12 6.05 0.80
CA PHE A 440 20.04 4.82 0.00
C PHE A 440 21.42 4.23 -0.27
N ASP A 441 22.45 5.06 -0.49
CA ASP A 441 23.85 4.62 -0.61
C ASP A 441 24.31 3.88 0.65
N ASP A 442 23.91 4.33 1.84
CA ASP A 442 24.21 3.62 3.09
C ASP A 442 23.52 2.28 3.19
N LEU A 443 22.31 2.16 2.62
CA LEU A 443 21.57 0.90 2.59
C LEU A 443 22.21 -0.12 1.66
N ILE A 444 22.69 0.29 0.48
CA ILE A 444 23.33 -0.61 -0.50
C ILE A 444 24.82 -0.84 -0.28
N GLN A 445 25.46 -0.10 0.64
CA GLN A 445 26.88 -0.24 0.98
C GLN A 445 27.08 -0.84 2.39
N GLY A 446 26.10 -1.56 2.93
CA GLY A 446 26.23 -2.25 4.22
C GLY A 446 26.37 -1.34 5.44
N ARG A 447 25.96 -0.07 5.36
CA ARG A 447 26.08 0.91 6.47
C ARG A 447 24.79 1.13 7.24
N LEU A 448 23.66 0.68 6.71
CA LEU A 448 22.36 0.79 7.34
C LEU A 448 21.72 -0.60 7.47
N ALA A 449 21.50 -1.05 8.70
CA ALA A 449 20.81 -2.30 8.95
C ALA A 449 19.30 -2.15 8.81
N LEU A 450 18.64 -3.14 8.19
CA LEU A 450 17.18 -3.30 8.21
C LEU A 450 16.78 -4.53 9.02
N GLY A 451 15.67 -4.43 9.74
CA GLY A 451 15.11 -5.53 10.51
C GLY A 451 15.59 -5.56 11.96
N ALA A 452 15.55 -6.75 12.56
CA ALA A 452 15.87 -6.97 13.97
C ALA A 452 17.31 -7.45 14.17
N ALA A 453 17.79 -7.34 15.41
CA ALA A 453 19.10 -7.83 15.84
C ALA A 453 20.32 -7.19 15.13
N SER A 454 20.20 -5.93 14.71
CA SER A 454 21.32 -5.16 14.12
C SER A 454 22.56 -5.08 15.03
N SER A 455 22.37 -5.04 16.35
CA SER A 455 23.47 -5.08 17.33
C SER A 455 24.31 -6.36 17.30
N ARG A 456 23.83 -7.42 16.63
CA ARG A 456 24.53 -8.69 16.45
C ARG A 456 25.15 -8.85 15.05
N GLY A 457 25.11 -7.81 14.22
CA GLY A 457 25.64 -7.86 12.85
C GLY A 457 24.63 -8.36 11.80
N HIS A 458 23.36 -8.56 12.19
CA HIS A 458 22.33 -9.03 11.26
C HIS A 458 21.62 -7.88 10.53
N GLY A 459 21.11 -8.17 9.34
CA GLY A 459 20.30 -7.23 8.56
C GLY A 459 21.10 -6.14 7.84
N TYR A 460 22.39 -6.34 7.57
CA TYR A 460 23.16 -5.48 6.68
C TYR A 460 23.11 -6.03 5.25
N PHE A 461 23.02 -5.13 4.28
CA PHE A 461 22.79 -5.46 2.88
C PHE A 461 23.77 -4.71 1.98
N SER A 462 24.22 -5.38 0.93
CA SER A 462 24.86 -4.78 -0.23
C SER A 462 23.93 -4.84 -1.44
N GLY A 463 24.12 -4.00 -2.46
CA GLY A 463 23.32 -4.15 -3.68
C GLY A 463 23.33 -2.97 -4.63
N ASP A 464 22.30 -2.93 -5.47
CA ASP A 464 22.17 -1.98 -6.56
C ASP A 464 20.87 -1.19 -6.50
N ILE A 465 20.92 0.00 -7.10
CA ILE A 465 19.81 0.94 -7.19
C ILE A 465 19.47 1.19 -8.64
N GLU A 466 18.21 0.98 -9.01
CA GLU A 466 17.65 1.35 -10.31
C GLU A 466 16.57 2.43 -10.13
N TRP A 467 16.80 3.60 -10.71
CA TRP A 467 15.81 4.68 -10.80
C TRP A 467 15.03 4.59 -12.12
N ARG A 468 13.71 4.67 -12.04
CA ARG A 468 12.81 4.71 -13.20
C ARG A 468 11.89 5.92 -13.12
N GLY A 469 11.56 6.47 -14.29
CA GLY A 469 10.64 7.61 -14.41
C GLY A 469 11.31 8.97 -14.25
N ASN A 470 10.51 10.03 -14.22
CA ASN A 470 10.97 11.40 -14.08
C ASN A 470 10.44 12.03 -12.78
N PRO A 471 11.26 12.83 -12.08
CA PRO A 471 12.69 13.07 -12.33
C PRO A 471 13.56 11.82 -12.11
N LEU A 472 14.62 11.65 -12.91
CA LEU A 472 15.70 10.69 -12.63
C LEU A 472 16.62 11.29 -11.57
N TRP A 473 16.84 10.55 -10.50
CA TRP A 473 17.80 10.87 -9.44
C TRP A 473 18.94 9.85 -9.57
N PRO A 474 20.22 10.21 -9.40
CA PRO A 474 20.79 11.49 -8.98
C PRO A 474 20.82 12.55 -10.09
N VAL A 475 20.77 13.83 -9.68
CA VAL A 475 21.42 14.91 -10.44
C VAL A 475 22.92 14.63 -10.35
N GLU A 476 23.57 14.47 -11.50
CA GLU A 476 24.99 14.15 -11.73
C GLU A 476 25.91 14.19 -10.50
N ARG A 477 26.69 13.11 -10.30
CA ARG A 477 27.97 13.28 -9.61
C ARG A 477 28.75 14.29 -10.46
N GLU A 478 28.90 15.52 -9.99
CA GLU A 478 30.05 16.32 -10.39
C GLU A 478 31.25 15.45 -10.05
N GLU A 479 31.82 14.81 -11.07
CA GLU A 479 33.19 14.34 -11.02
C GLU A 479 33.99 15.52 -10.48
N SER A 480 34.47 15.37 -9.26
CA SER A 480 35.41 16.30 -8.66
C SER A 480 36.64 16.26 -9.56
N ALA A 481 36.67 17.19 -10.52
CA ALA A 481 37.85 17.46 -11.29
C ALA A 481 38.89 18.03 -10.32
N ALA A 482 39.99 17.29 -10.20
CA ALA A 482 41.28 17.61 -9.56
C ALA A 482 41.39 17.39 -8.04
#